data_AF-A0A158BP47-F1
#
_entry.id   AF-A0A158BP47-F1
#
_cell.length_a   1.000
_cell.length_b   1.000
_cell.length_c   1.000
_cell.angle_alpha   90.00
_cell.angle_beta   90.00
_cell.angle_gamma   90.00
#
_symmetry.space_group_name_H-M   'P 1'
#
loop_
_entity.id
_entity.type
_entity.pdbx_description
1 polymer ?
#
loop_
_entity_poly.entity_id
_entity_poly.type
_entity_poly.pdbx_seq_one_letter_code
_entity_poly.pdbx_strand_id
1 'polypeptide(L)'
;MQTRMIQQAVILNLIVIGEAAVQIETEFPDFAQANASVPWKKPRGMRNRLTHGYFDTNLDIVWETVKNALPELERVLSPHSG
;
A
#
# COMPACT_ATOMS: atom_id res chain seq x y z
N MET A 1 -0.41 -21.20 -9.98
CA MET A 1 -0.27 -19.88 -10.65
C MET A 1 -1.57 -19.13 -10.40
N GLN A 2 -1.54 -17.96 -9.75
CA GLN A 2 -2.76 -17.16 -9.47
C GLN A 2 -3.38 -16.68 -10.79
N THR A 3 -4.71 -16.59 -10.87
CA THR A 3 -5.38 -16.14 -12.11
C THR A 3 -5.08 -14.67 -12.39
N ARG A 4 -5.13 -14.27 -13.67
CA ARG A 4 -4.94 -12.87 -14.09
C ARG A 4 -5.93 -11.93 -13.40
N MET A 5 -7.17 -12.39 -13.17
CA MET A 5 -8.18 -11.62 -12.43
C MET A 5 -7.75 -11.36 -10.98
N ILE A 6 -7.21 -12.37 -10.29
CA ILE A 6 -6.71 -12.21 -8.91
C ILE A 6 -5.56 -11.20 -8.88
N GLN A 7 -4.62 -11.30 -9.83
CA GLN A 7 -3.50 -10.36 -9.90
C GLN A 7 -3.96 -8.92 -10.11
N GLN A 8 -4.91 -8.70 -11.03
CA GLN A 8 -5.47 -7.37 -11.30
C GLN A 8 -6.22 -6.81 -10.09
N ALA A 9 -7.02 -7.64 -9.41
CA ALA A 9 -7.72 -7.24 -8.21
C ALA A 9 -6.75 -6.84 -7.09
N VAL A 10 -5.69 -7.61 -6.86
CA VAL A 10 -4.66 -7.29 -5.86
C VAL A 10 -3.96 -5.97 -6.19
N ILE A 11 -3.52 -5.80 -7.45
CA ILE A 11 -2.83 -4.57 -7.89
C ILE A 11 -3.74 -3.34 -7.70
N LEU A 12 -5.02 -3.45 -8.06
CA LEU A 12 -5.98 -2.36 -7.87
C LEU A 12 -6.12 -1.98 -6.39
N ASN A 13 -6.27 -2.96 -5.51
CA ASN A 13 -6.39 -2.71 -4.07
C ASN A 13 -5.12 -2.04 -3.49
N LEU A 14 -3.93 -2.46 -3.94
CA LEU A 14 -2.68 -1.82 -3.54
C LEU A 14 -2.60 -0.35 -3.99
N ILE A 15 -3.11 -0.04 -5.19
CA ILE A 15 -3.18 1.34 -5.69
C ILE A 15 -4.12 2.17 -4.81
N VAL A 16 -5.31 1.65 -4.49
CA VAL A 16 -6.30 2.33 -3.64
C VAL A 16 -5.73 2.63 -2.26
N ILE A 17 -5.04 1.67 -1.63
CA ILE A 17 -4.37 1.88 -0.34
C ILE A 17 -3.31 2.99 -0.44
N GLY A 18 -2.52 2.99 -1.52
CA GLY A 18 -1.51 4.02 -1.76
C GLY A 18 -2.11 5.41 -1.95
N GLU A 19 -3.24 5.53 -2.64
CA GLU A 19 -3.95 6.79 -2.85
C GLU A 19 -4.56 7.32 -1.55
N ALA A 20 -5.19 6.45 -0.75
CA ALA A 20 -5.71 6.83 0.56
C ALA A 20 -4.60 7.37 1.48
N ALA A 21 -3.42 6.75 1.50
CA ALA A 21 -2.29 7.23 2.29
C ALA A 21 -1.79 8.62 1.84
N VAL A 22 -1.77 8.88 0.53
CA VAL A 22 -1.42 10.20 -0.03
C VAL A 22 -2.47 11.25 0.34
N GLN A 23 -3.74 10.90 0.25
CA GLN A 23 -4.84 11.78 0.61
C GLN A 23 -4.78 12.16 2.09
N ILE A 24 -4.51 11.21 2.98
CA ILE A 24 -4.33 11.48 4.42
C ILE A 24 -3.17 12.46 4.65
N GLU A 25 -2.01 12.22 4.03
CA GLU A 25 -0.84 13.12 4.17
C GLU A 25 -1.12 14.53 3.63
N THR A 26 -1.93 14.65 2.57
CA THR A 26 -2.18 15.92 1.86
C THR A 26 -3.34 16.72 2.45
N GLU A 27 -4.45 16.06 2.77
CA GLU A 27 -5.68 16.70 3.25
C GLU A 27 -5.75 16.78 4.77
N PHE A 28 -5.06 15.88 5.48
CA PHE A 28 -5.04 15.82 6.95
C PHE A 28 -3.61 15.82 7.52
N PRO A 29 -2.79 16.84 7.21
CA PRO A 29 -1.37 16.86 7.58
C PRO A 29 -1.14 16.80 9.10
N ASP A 30 -1.99 17.45 9.90
CA ASP A 30 -1.90 17.44 11.36
C ASP A 30 -2.14 16.04 11.93
N PHE A 31 -3.11 15.30 11.36
CA PHE A 31 -3.37 13.91 11.73
C PHE A 31 -2.21 13.00 11.34
N ALA A 32 -1.67 13.17 10.13
CA ALA A 32 -0.52 12.41 9.67
C ALA A 32 0.72 12.67 10.55
N GLN A 33 0.92 13.91 10.99
CA GLN A 33 2.00 14.28 11.90
C GLN A 33 1.81 13.70 13.31
N ALA A 34 0.59 13.75 13.85
CA ALA A 34 0.26 13.13 15.13
C ALA A 34 0.44 11.59 15.10
N ASN A 35 0.31 10.98 13.92
CA ASN A 35 0.49 9.54 13.69
C ASN A 35 1.75 9.25 12.85
N ALA A 36 2.87 9.90 13.17
CA ALA A 36 4.12 9.76 12.43
C ALA A 36 4.75 8.35 12.48
N SER A 37 4.28 7.46 13.37
CA SER A 37 4.67 6.05 13.39
C SER A 37 4.15 5.27 12.17
N VAL A 38 3.08 5.74 11.54
CA VAL A 38 2.55 5.17 10.31
C VAL A 38 3.42 5.61 9.12
N PRO A 39 3.95 4.69 8.31
CA PRO A 39 4.86 5.04 7.23
C PRO A 39 4.10 5.52 5.96
N TRP A 40 3.37 6.63 6.05
CA TRP A 40 2.52 7.20 4.97
C TRP A 40 3.20 7.31 3.59
N LYS A 41 4.51 7.52 3.57
CA LYS A 41 5.32 7.64 2.34
C LYS A 41 5.60 6.30 1.65
N LYS A 42 5.55 5.17 2.36
CA LYS A 42 5.78 3.83 1.78
C LYS A 42 4.65 3.44 0.82
N PRO A 43 3.35 3.57 1.17
CA PRO A 43 2.26 3.34 0.23
C PRO A 43 2.29 4.25 -1.01
N ARG A 44 2.71 5.51 -0.86
CA ARG A 44 2.94 6.43 -1.99
C ARG A 44 4.00 5.90 -2.97
N GLY A 45 5.14 5.43 -2.44
CA GLY A 45 6.21 4.83 -3.25
C GLY A 45 5.76 3.56 -3.98
N MET A 46 4.96 2.74 -3.30
CA MET A 46 4.35 1.54 -3.88
C MET A 46 3.40 1.88 -5.04
N ARG A 47 2.48 2.84 -4.83
CA ARG A 47 1.58 3.33 -5.89
C ARG A 47 2.36 3.77 -7.11
N ASN A 48 3.42 4.56 -6.93
CA ASN A 48 4.24 5.02 -8.04
C ASN A 48 4.96 3.87 -8.77
N ARG A 49 5.39 2.83 -8.05
CA ARG A 49 6.01 1.64 -8.63
C ARG A 49 5.03 0.76 -9.40
N LEU A 50 3.77 0.68 -8.93
CA LEU A 50 2.71 -0.11 -9.57
C LEU A 50 2.10 0.57 -10.81
N THR A 51 2.12 1.91 -10.87
CA THR A 51 1.58 2.66 -12.02
C THR A 51 2.58 2.89 -13.14
N HIS A 52 3.90 2.83 -12.87
CA HIS A 52 4.95 3.11 -13.87
C HIS A 52 5.36 1.94 -14.78
N GLY A 53 4.66 0.81 -14.75
CA GLY A 53 5.11 -0.37 -15.49
C GLY A 53 4.02 -1.36 -15.83
N TYR A 54 2.86 -0.93 -16.33
CA TYR A 54 1.71 -1.81 -16.62
C TYR A 54 2.03 -3.04 -17.52
N PHE A 55 3.17 -3.04 -18.22
CA PHE A 55 3.68 -4.17 -19.01
C PHE A 55 4.77 -5.00 -18.33
N ASP A 56 5.42 -4.49 -17.28
CA ASP A 56 6.58 -5.10 -16.60
C ASP A 56 6.41 -5.04 -15.07
N THR A 57 5.16 -5.00 -14.59
CA THR A 57 4.83 -5.02 -13.16
C THR A 57 5.38 -6.31 -12.60
N ASN A 58 6.51 -6.20 -11.92
CA ASN A 58 7.15 -7.32 -11.28
C ASN A 58 6.21 -7.84 -10.17
N LEU A 59 5.54 -8.95 -10.48
CA LEU A 59 4.57 -9.60 -9.60
C LEU A 59 5.22 -10.07 -8.30
N ASP A 60 6.53 -10.31 -8.26
CA ASP A 60 7.22 -10.66 -7.02
C ASP A 60 7.15 -9.52 -6.02
N ILE A 61 7.28 -8.26 -6.47
CA ILE A 61 7.14 -7.08 -5.61
C ILE A 61 5.69 -6.90 -5.14
N VAL A 62 4.70 -7.17 -6.00
CA VAL A 62 3.29 -7.17 -5.61
C VAL A 62 3.06 -8.17 -4.47
N TRP A 63 3.53 -9.41 -4.64
CA TRP A 63 3.32 -10.45 -3.65
C TRP A 63 4.17 -10.25 -2.39
N GLU A 64 5.39 -9.71 -2.49
CA GLU A 64 6.20 -9.29 -1.36
C GLU A 64 5.48 -8.23 -0.54
N THR A 65 4.89 -7.24 -1.20
CA THR A 65 4.11 -6.19 -0.55
C THR A 65 2.91 -6.76 0.19
N VAL A 66 2.15 -7.66 -0.45
CA VAL A 66 0.99 -8.29 0.17
C VAL A 66 1.36 -9.17 1.35
N LYS A 67 2.47 -9.91 1.28
CA LYS A 67 2.86 -10.87 2.31
C LYS A 67 3.60 -10.23 3.48
N ASN A 68 4.35 -9.16 3.25
CA ASN A 68 5.27 -8.61 4.26
C ASN A 68 4.87 -7.18 4.65
N ALA A 69 4.73 -6.28 3.68
CA ALA A 69 4.53 -4.86 3.95
C ALA A 69 3.11 -4.53 4.45
N LEU A 70 2.08 -5.15 3.87
CA LEU A 70 0.69 -4.93 4.29
C LEU A 70 0.44 -5.39 5.75
N PRO A 71 0.85 -6.60 6.18
CA PRO A 71 0.70 -7.01 7.59
C PRO A 71 1.51 -6.16 8.58
N GLU A 72 2.63 -5.58 8.15
CA GLU A 72 3.36 -4.59 8.97
C GLU A 72 2.54 -3.30 9.13
N LEU A 73 1.99 -2.78 8.03
CA LEU A 73 1.15 -1.59 8.05
C LEU A 73 -0.11 -1.79 8.91
N GLU A 74 -0.78 -2.93 8.76
CA GLU A 74 -1.96 -3.28 9.56
C GLU A 74 -1.64 -3.29 11.07
N ARG A 75 -0.52 -3.89 11.48
CA ARG A 75 -0.10 -3.90 12.89
C ARG A 75 0.12 -2.50 13.47
N VAL A 76 0.62 -1.56 12.67
CA VAL A 76 0.79 -0.17 13.10
C VAL A 76 -0.55 0.56 13.22
N LEU A 77 -1.50 0.27 12.32
CA LEU A 77 -2.83 0.89 12.32
C LEU A 77 -3.79 0.29 13.36
N SER A 78 -3.62 -0.99 13.69
CA SER A 78 -4.49 -1.76 14.59
C SER A 78 -3.69 -2.42 15.71
N PRO A 79 -3.11 -1.65 16.65
CA PRO A 79 -2.24 -2.20 17.70
C PRO A 79 -2.92 -3.14 18.71
N HIS A 80 -4.26 -3.27 18.68
CA HIS A 80 -5.04 -4.05 19.65
C HIS A 80 -5.87 -5.18 19.02
N SER A 81 -5.66 -5.51 17.75
CA SER A 81 -6.37 -6.62 17.10
C SER A 81 -5.63 -7.94 17.32
N GLY A 82 -5.75 -8.48 18.53
CA GLY A 82 -5.34 -9.83 18.92
C GLY A 82 -6.51 -10.58 19.54
#